data_AF-A0A284RPJ5-F1
#
_entry.id   AF-A0A284RPJ5-F1
#
_cell.length_a   1.000
_cell.length_b   1.000
_cell.length_c   1.000
_cell.angle_alpha   90.00
_cell.angle_beta   90.00
_cell.angle_gamma   90.00
#
_symmetry.space_group_name_H-M   'P 1'
#
loop_
_entity.id
_entity.type
_entity.pdbx_description
1 polymer ?
#
loop_
_entity_poly.entity_id
_entity_poly.type
_entity_poly.pdbx_seq_one_letter_code
_entity_poly.pdbx_strand_id
1 'polypeptide(L)'
;MVAAWQAYGFMHGVINTDNVSVLGLTIDYGPYAFMDIFNSFHICNHTDSEGRYSYRSQPDMVIYALHVLLNALAPLIGAEQSSSPPKAVSPGWSEVSNDQIAAWKDQDIGAMKDDLERIMQAVISEEYVRLMRRRLGLRRQDESDESAIIRPLLRTMEDQVLDFHGTFRTLSRGAVVEKLLGANKDDGFRRTGSAGWGRREVGRDEEGKSEVHSEAVGAGGGHCKVEKDPDAGKRVMAKVLQMVCSPFDPWGAEDDSRPDEELSAEEREERRYCGLGDKSMLGFQCSCSS
;
A
#
# COMPACT_ATOMS: atom_id res chain seq x y z
N MET A 1 -1.98 7.93 5.02
CA MET A 1 -0.74 7.11 4.97
C MET A 1 -1.05 5.64 4.70
N VAL A 2 -1.54 4.86 5.68
CA VAL A 2 -1.68 3.40 5.55
C VAL A 2 -2.64 2.95 4.45
N ALA A 3 -3.69 3.70 4.15
CA ALA A 3 -4.56 3.44 3.00
C ALA A 3 -3.80 3.45 1.66
N ALA A 4 -2.81 4.34 1.52
CA ALA A 4 -1.93 4.36 0.35
C ALA A 4 -0.95 3.18 0.35
N TRP A 5 -0.45 2.78 1.52
CA TRP A 5 0.38 1.57 1.62
C TRP A 5 -0.38 0.33 1.14
N GLN A 6 -1.63 0.17 1.56
CA GLN A 6 -2.51 -0.89 1.06
C GLN A 6 -2.80 -0.72 -0.43
N ALA A 7 -3.18 0.47 -0.87
CA ALA A 7 -3.54 0.67 -2.27
C ALA A 7 -2.38 0.43 -3.24
N TYR A 8 -1.13 0.66 -2.83
CA TYR A 8 0.07 0.51 -3.67
C TYR A 8 0.98 -0.65 -3.23
N GLY A 9 0.51 -1.57 -2.39
CA GLY A 9 1.27 -2.77 -2.05
C GLY A 9 2.55 -2.52 -1.24
N PHE A 10 2.68 -1.37 -0.58
CA PHE A 10 3.83 -1.08 0.29
C PHE A 10 3.67 -1.80 1.64
N MET A 11 4.75 -2.42 2.09
CA MET A 11 4.87 -3.11 3.37
C MET A 11 6.04 -2.53 4.15
N HIS A 12 5.78 -2.02 5.35
CA HIS A 12 6.79 -1.34 6.16
C HIS A 12 7.71 -2.31 6.93
N GLY A 13 7.17 -3.43 7.39
CA GLY A 13 7.91 -4.47 8.11
C GLY A 13 8.23 -4.20 9.58
N VAL A 14 8.18 -2.95 10.05
CA VAL A 14 8.41 -2.56 11.45
C VAL A 14 7.54 -1.35 11.83
N ILE A 15 6.29 -1.61 12.21
CA ILE A 15 5.33 -0.55 12.63
C ILE A 15 5.32 -0.46 14.15
N ASN A 16 6.51 -0.24 14.74
CA ASN A 16 6.60 0.12 16.16
C ASN A 16 6.08 1.55 16.37
N THR A 17 5.70 1.90 17.60
CA THR A 17 5.07 3.21 17.88
C THR A 17 6.00 4.40 17.66
N ASP A 18 7.31 4.20 17.80
CA ASP A 18 8.37 5.16 17.47
C ASP A 18 8.56 5.38 15.95
N ASN A 19 8.07 4.44 15.13
CA ASN A 19 8.10 4.51 13.66
C ASN A 19 6.79 5.03 13.05
N VAL A 20 5.84 5.49 13.87
CA VAL A 20 4.61 6.13 13.41
C VAL A 20 4.74 7.64 13.57
N SER A 21 4.99 8.33 12.44
CA SER A 21 5.09 9.79 12.42
C SER A 21 3.75 10.44 12.79
N VAL A 22 3.79 11.41 13.71
CA VAL A 22 2.63 12.25 14.07
C VAL A 22 2.10 13.04 12.86
N LEU A 23 2.97 13.33 11.87
CA LEU A 23 2.57 14.01 10.63
C LEU A 23 1.96 13.05 9.59
N GLY A 24 1.90 11.75 9.87
CA GLY A 24 1.42 10.74 8.92
C GLY A 24 2.38 10.49 7.75
N LEU A 25 3.68 10.71 7.95
CA LEU A 25 4.75 10.40 6.99
C LEU A 25 5.28 8.98 7.20
N THR A 26 5.67 8.31 6.11
CA THR A 26 6.44 7.05 6.18
C THR A 26 7.87 7.37 6.59
N ILE A 27 8.36 6.70 7.64
CA ILE A 27 9.68 6.92 8.22
C ILE A 27 10.34 5.58 8.52
N ASP A 28 11.63 5.58 8.85
CA ASP A 28 12.40 4.40 9.26
C ASP A 28 12.32 3.20 8.28
N TYR A 29 12.90 3.42 7.09
CA TYR A 29 12.99 2.43 6.03
C TYR A 29 14.04 1.35 6.37
N GLY A 30 13.60 0.28 7.03
CA GLY A 30 14.39 -0.91 7.32
C GLY A 30 14.02 -2.09 6.39
N PRO A 31 13.35 -3.13 6.91
CA PRO A 31 12.92 -4.28 6.11
C PRO A 31 11.58 -4.00 5.38
N TYR A 32 11.51 -2.88 4.67
CA TYR A 32 10.34 -2.53 3.87
C TYR A 32 10.38 -3.24 2.52
N ALA A 33 9.23 -3.37 1.89
CA ALA A 33 9.16 -3.75 0.49
C ALA A 33 7.86 -3.36 -0.21
N PHE A 34 7.88 -3.50 -1.53
CA PHE A 34 6.69 -3.47 -2.35
C PHE A 34 6.24 -4.88 -2.70
N MET A 35 4.93 -5.04 -2.89
CA MET A 35 4.30 -6.31 -3.23
C MET A 35 4.64 -6.68 -4.67
N ASP A 36 5.39 -7.76 -4.86
CA ASP A 36 5.58 -8.35 -6.19
C ASP A 36 4.33 -9.17 -6.55
N ILE A 37 4.22 -10.40 -6.05
CA ILE A 37 3.00 -11.21 -6.17
C ILE A 37 2.02 -10.85 -5.07
N PHE A 38 0.76 -10.63 -5.41
CA PHE A 38 -0.24 -10.32 -4.41
C PHE A 38 -0.44 -11.49 -3.42
N ASN A 39 -0.11 -11.24 -2.16
CA ASN A 39 -0.37 -12.13 -1.04
C ASN A 39 -0.78 -11.29 0.16
N SER A 40 -2.02 -11.44 0.61
CA SER A 40 -2.55 -10.64 1.71
C SER A 40 -1.82 -10.87 3.05
N PHE A 41 -1.22 -12.04 3.23
CA PHE A 41 -0.47 -12.44 4.42
C PHE A 41 1.05 -12.25 4.28
N HIS A 42 1.51 -11.55 3.24
CA HIS A 42 2.95 -11.37 3.02
C HIS A 42 3.62 -10.67 4.21
N ILE A 43 4.76 -11.21 4.65
CA ILE A 43 5.61 -10.66 5.71
C ILE A 43 6.95 -10.31 5.08
N CYS A 44 7.24 -9.01 4.96
CA CYS A 44 8.50 -8.52 4.39
C CYS A 44 9.68 -8.62 5.39
N ASN A 45 9.39 -8.61 6.69
CA ASN A 45 10.41 -8.66 7.72
C ASN A 45 10.68 -10.10 8.20
N HIS A 46 11.86 -10.63 7.85
CA HIS A 46 12.32 -11.95 8.29
C HIS A 46 12.36 -12.18 9.81
N THR A 47 12.42 -11.12 10.64
CA THR A 47 12.38 -11.27 12.10
C THR A 47 10.96 -11.27 12.67
N ASP A 48 9.94 -10.96 11.85
CA ASP A 48 8.52 -10.97 12.24
C ASP A 48 7.92 -12.36 12.02
N SER A 49 8.33 -13.34 12.83
CA SER A 49 7.88 -14.73 12.71
C SER A 49 6.38 -14.93 12.94
N GLU A 50 5.71 -13.98 13.60
CA GLU A 50 4.29 -14.03 13.93
C GLU A 50 3.40 -13.27 12.93
N GLY A 51 4.00 -12.52 11.99
CA GLY A 51 3.28 -11.71 11.01
C GLY A 51 2.53 -10.52 11.62
N ARG A 52 3.07 -9.97 12.72
CA ARG A 52 2.54 -8.77 13.39
C ARG A 52 2.45 -7.60 12.42
N TYR A 53 3.42 -7.47 11.52
CA TYR A 53 3.55 -6.41 10.52
C TYR A 53 3.31 -6.92 9.09
N SER A 54 2.57 -8.03 8.94
CA SER A 54 2.14 -8.50 7.62
C SER A 54 1.38 -7.42 6.85
N TYR A 55 1.35 -7.53 5.52
CA TYR A 55 0.65 -6.58 4.65
C TYR A 55 -0.78 -6.29 5.13
N ARG A 56 -1.56 -7.32 5.45
CA ARG A 56 -2.93 -7.21 5.97
C ARG A 56 -3.03 -6.56 7.35
N SER A 57 -2.03 -6.76 8.21
CA SER A 57 -2.04 -6.27 9.60
C SER A 57 -1.69 -4.78 9.72
N GLN A 58 -1.12 -4.16 8.68
CA GLN A 58 -0.62 -2.77 8.77
C GLN A 58 -1.67 -1.74 9.23
N PRO A 59 -2.95 -1.77 8.74
CA PRO A 59 -3.97 -0.85 9.23
C PRO A 59 -4.22 -0.98 10.74
N ASP A 60 -4.33 -2.21 11.24
CA ASP A 60 -4.58 -2.49 12.66
C ASP A 60 -3.40 -2.05 13.52
N MET A 61 -2.16 -2.22 13.04
CA MET A 61 -0.97 -1.77 13.76
C MET A 61 -0.84 -0.25 13.83
N VAL A 62 -1.31 0.47 12.80
CA VAL A 62 -1.41 1.94 12.86
C VAL A 62 -2.48 2.39 13.84
N ILE A 63 -3.64 1.74 13.87
CA ILE A 63 -4.70 2.01 14.87
C ILE A 63 -4.17 1.74 16.29
N TYR A 64 -3.45 0.63 16.49
CA TYR A 64 -2.79 0.33 17.76
C TYR A 64 -1.83 1.44 18.20
N ALA A 65 -0.99 1.96 17.28
CA ALA A 65 -0.08 3.04 17.61
C ALA A 65 -0.83 4.33 18.01
N LEU A 66 -1.97 4.62 17.38
CA LEU A 66 -2.81 5.74 17.77
C LEU A 66 -3.48 5.53 19.14
N HIS A 67 -3.86 4.30 19.50
CA HIS A 67 -4.30 3.98 20.86
C HIS A 67 -3.20 4.23 21.90
N VAL A 68 -1.95 3.89 21.59
CA VAL A 68 -0.80 4.17 22.47
C VAL A 68 -0.60 5.69 22.61
N LEU A 69 -0.68 6.45 21.52
CA LEU A 69 -0.60 7.91 21.54
C LEU A 69 -1.74 8.53 22.38
N LEU A 70 -2.97 8.06 22.19
CA LEU A 70 -4.12 8.52 22.98
C LEU A 70 -3.92 8.26 24.47
N ASN A 71 -3.44 7.07 24.86
CA ASN A 71 -3.13 6.76 26.26
C ASN A 71 -2.06 7.69 26.85
N ALA A 72 -1.08 8.10 26.04
CA ALA A 72 -0.03 9.03 26.46
C ALA A 72 -0.59 10.46 26.67
N LEU A 73 -1.54 10.88 25.83
CA LEU A 73 -2.18 12.20 25.89
C LEU A 73 -3.33 12.28 26.89
N ALA A 74 -3.89 11.15 27.32
CA ALA A 74 -5.09 11.14 28.13
C ALA A 74 -5.01 11.93 29.46
N PRO A 75 -3.90 11.92 30.23
CA PRO A 75 -3.80 12.78 31.42
C PRO A 75 -3.99 14.25 31.11
N LEU A 76 -3.45 14.71 29.98
CA LEU A 76 -3.54 16.09 29.53
C LEU A 76 -4.98 16.44 29.17
N ILE A 77 -5.64 15.56 28.42
CA ILE A 77 -7.06 15.71 28.02
C ILE A 77 -7.96 15.75 29.27
N GLY A 78 -7.79 14.81 30.19
CA GLY A 78 -8.55 14.78 31.44
C GLY A 78 -8.29 16.01 32.32
N ALA A 79 -7.05 16.51 32.37
CA ALA A 79 -6.72 17.73 33.09
C ALA A 79 -7.42 18.97 32.50
N GLU A 80 -7.45 19.11 31.17
CA GLU A 80 -8.17 20.20 30.49
C GLU A 80 -9.69 20.14 30.73
N GLN A 81 -10.26 18.93 30.71
CA GLN A 81 -11.68 18.71 30.95
C GLN A 81 -12.10 18.87 32.41
N SER A 82 -11.16 18.74 33.36
CA SER A 82 -11.46 18.91 34.79
C SER A 82 -11.82 20.35 35.18
N SER A 83 -11.51 21.33 34.31
CA SER A 83 -11.95 22.72 34.47
C SER A 83 -13.35 22.94 33.87
N SER A 84 -14.15 23.81 34.48
CA SER A 84 -15.44 24.25 33.93
C SER A 84 -15.45 25.77 33.71
N PRO A 85 -15.49 26.27 32.45
CA PRO A 85 -15.46 25.50 31.20
C PRO A 85 -14.09 24.82 30.98
N PRO A 86 -14.01 23.80 30.10
CA PRO A 86 -12.74 23.19 29.71
C PRO A 86 -11.77 24.26 29.20
N LYS A 87 -10.52 24.21 29.64
CA LYS A 87 -9.49 25.19 29.28
C LYS A 87 -8.12 24.54 29.20
N ALA A 88 -7.25 25.13 28.39
CA ALA A 88 -5.86 24.72 28.30
C ALA A 88 -5.18 24.72 29.68
N VAL A 89 -4.39 23.68 29.94
CA VAL A 89 -3.63 23.57 31.18
C VAL A 89 -2.46 24.57 31.22
N SER A 90 -2.16 25.08 32.41
CA SER A 90 -1.00 25.96 32.64
C SER A 90 0.31 25.15 32.75
N PRO A 91 1.49 25.78 32.57
CA PRO A 91 2.77 25.16 32.93
C PRO A 91 2.74 24.64 34.37
N GLY A 92 3.29 23.43 34.59
CA GLY A 92 3.28 22.75 35.90
C GLY A 92 2.00 21.95 36.20
N TRP A 93 1.07 21.79 35.24
CA TRP A 93 -0.17 21.02 35.44
C TRP A 93 0.03 19.57 35.89
N SER A 94 1.19 18.98 35.55
CA SER A 94 1.56 17.62 35.95
C SER A 94 2.17 17.53 37.36
N GLU A 95 2.38 18.66 38.06
CA GLU A 95 2.85 18.71 39.44
C GLU A 95 1.71 18.40 40.44
N VAL A 96 1.05 17.27 40.22
CA VAL A 96 -0.05 16.75 41.05
C VAL A 96 0.28 15.32 41.51
N SER A 97 -0.57 14.73 42.36
CA SER A 97 -0.39 13.35 42.78
C SER A 97 -0.55 12.38 41.59
N ASN A 98 0.13 11.23 41.66
CA ASN A 98 -0.06 10.15 40.68
C ASN A 98 -1.52 9.68 40.63
N ASP A 99 -2.23 9.72 41.75
CA ASP A 99 -3.65 9.37 41.83
C ASP A 99 -4.51 10.35 41.02
N GLN A 100 -4.18 11.65 41.02
CA GLN A 100 -4.87 12.65 40.21
C GLN A 100 -4.62 12.42 38.71
N ILE A 101 -3.38 12.08 38.33
CA ILE A 101 -3.03 11.72 36.95
C ILE A 101 -3.78 10.46 36.51
N ALA A 102 -3.89 9.46 37.39
CA ALA A 102 -4.66 8.25 37.11
C ALA A 102 -6.15 8.55 36.95
N ALA A 103 -6.72 9.39 37.82
CA ALA A 103 -8.11 9.81 37.71
C ALA A 103 -8.40 10.54 36.40
N TRP A 104 -7.48 11.41 35.94
CA TRP A 104 -7.61 12.07 34.63
C TRP A 104 -7.52 11.10 33.45
N LYS A 105 -6.69 10.04 33.56
CA LYS A 105 -6.67 8.98 32.55
C LYS A 105 -7.99 8.23 32.53
N ASP A 106 -8.55 7.87 33.67
CA ASP A 106 -9.76 7.04 33.68
C ASP A 106 -11.01 7.81 33.23
N GLN A 107 -10.91 9.14 33.09
CA GLN A 107 -11.98 9.99 32.59
C GLN A 107 -12.16 9.84 31.07
N ASP A 108 -13.17 9.06 30.68
CA ASP A 108 -13.72 8.96 29.31
C ASP A 108 -12.77 8.48 28.18
N ILE A 109 -11.58 7.96 28.50
CA ILE A 109 -10.67 7.36 27.50
C ILE A 109 -11.37 6.24 26.70
N GLY A 110 -12.23 5.45 27.34
CA GLY A 110 -12.89 4.31 26.70
C GLY A 110 -13.70 4.75 25.48
N ALA A 111 -14.60 5.73 25.66
CA ALA A 111 -15.39 6.28 24.57
C ALA A 111 -14.50 6.94 23.50
N MET A 112 -13.44 7.65 23.90
CA MET A 112 -12.49 8.26 22.97
C MET A 112 -11.73 7.22 22.13
N LYS A 113 -11.39 6.06 22.69
CA LYS A 113 -10.77 4.95 21.96
C LYS A 113 -11.72 4.39 20.91
N ASP A 114 -12.97 4.11 21.30
CA ASP A 114 -13.97 3.57 20.40
C ASP A 114 -14.27 4.53 19.24
N ASP A 115 -14.36 5.83 19.55
CA ASP A 115 -14.54 6.89 18.54
C ASP A 115 -13.33 7.01 17.62
N LEU A 116 -12.11 6.98 18.16
CA LEU A 116 -10.87 7.01 17.39
C LEU A 116 -10.80 5.81 16.44
N GLU A 117 -11.03 4.59 16.93
CA GLU A 117 -11.01 3.38 16.11
C GLU A 117 -12.05 3.46 15.00
N ARG A 118 -13.29 3.85 15.32
CA ARG A 118 -14.36 4.01 14.33
C ARG A 118 -14.00 5.03 13.24
N ILE A 119 -13.50 6.20 13.63
CA ILE A 119 -13.10 7.25 12.68
C ILE A 119 -11.95 6.76 11.81
N MET A 120 -10.93 6.14 12.41
CA MET A 120 -9.76 5.66 11.68
C MET A 120 -10.10 4.54 10.71
N GLN A 121 -10.92 3.56 11.11
CA GLN A 121 -11.39 2.50 10.21
C GLN A 121 -12.18 3.06 9.03
N ALA A 122 -13.08 4.01 9.28
CA ALA A 122 -13.85 4.66 8.22
C ALA A 122 -12.94 5.41 7.23
N VAL A 123 -12.04 6.25 7.74
CA VAL A 123 -11.10 7.04 6.90
C VAL A 123 -10.16 6.13 6.11
N ILE A 124 -9.60 5.09 6.74
CA ILE A 124 -8.72 4.13 6.05
C ILE A 124 -9.47 3.42 4.92
N SER A 125 -10.69 2.94 5.19
CA SER A 125 -11.51 2.23 4.21
C SER A 125 -11.91 3.14 3.03
N GLU A 126 -12.41 4.33 3.32
CA GLU A 126 -12.83 5.29 2.29
C GLU A 126 -11.65 5.70 1.39
N GLU A 127 -10.51 6.04 2.00
CA GLU A 127 -9.31 6.43 1.27
C GLU A 127 -8.72 5.26 0.46
N TYR A 128 -8.77 4.05 1.00
CA TYR A 128 -8.33 2.85 0.28
C TYR A 128 -9.17 2.63 -0.97
N VAL A 129 -10.50 2.64 -0.84
CA VAL A 129 -11.42 2.48 -1.98
C VAL A 129 -11.22 3.62 -2.98
N ARG A 130 -11.08 4.86 -2.51
CA ARG A 130 -10.83 6.03 -3.36
C ARG A 130 -9.56 5.86 -4.20
N LEU A 131 -8.47 5.37 -3.62
CA LEU A 131 -7.21 5.12 -4.32
C LEU A 131 -7.33 3.95 -5.30
N MET A 132 -7.90 2.83 -4.88
CA MET A 132 -8.09 1.66 -5.74
C MET A 132 -8.98 1.96 -6.94
N ARG A 133 -10.03 2.78 -6.77
CA ARG A 133 -10.86 3.25 -7.88
C ARG A 133 -10.06 4.05 -8.90
N ARG A 134 -9.13 4.91 -8.45
CA ARG A 134 -8.22 5.66 -9.34
C ARG A 134 -7.28 4.73 -10.09
N ARG A 135 -6.70 3.73 -9.41
CA ARG A 135 -5.86 2.68 -10.02
C ARG A 135 -6.60 1.88 -11.10
N LEU A 136 -7.90 1.67 -10.90
CA LEU A 136 -8.77 0.93 -11.82
C LEU A 136 -9.44 1.81 -12.90
N GLY A 137 -9.23 3.13 -12.88
CA GLY A 137 -9.92 4.05 -13.80
C GLY A 137 -11.44 4.16 -13.60
N LEU A 138 -11.96 3.86 -12.40
CA LEU A 138 -13.39 3.91 -12.09
C LEU A 138 -13.87 5.35 -11.88
N ARG A 139 -14.40 5.96 -12.94
CA ARG A 139 -14.83 7.37 -12.97
C ARG A 139 -15.99 7.71 -12.03
N ARG A 140 -16.94 6.78 -11.86
CA ARG A 140 -18.12 6.99 -11.01
C ARG A 140 -17.94 6.26 -9.68
N GLN A 141 -18.39 6.89 -8.61
CA GLN A 141 -18.37 6.29 -7.28
C GLN A 141 -19.59 5.41 -7.08
N ASP A 142 -19.35 4.21 -6.60
CA ASP A 142 -20.41 3.31 -6.18
C ASP A 142 -20.01 2.58 -4.90
N GLU A 143 -20.94 2.47 -3.95
CA GLU A 143 -20.73 1.80 -2.67
C GLU A 143 -20.38 0.32 -2.83
N SER A 144 -20.77 -0.30 -3.96
CA SER A 144 -20.43 -1.68 -4.29
C SER A 144 -19.05 -1.86 -4.90
N ASP A 145 -18.32 -0.80 -5.28
CA ASP A 145 -17.04 -0.92 -6.00
C ASP A 145 -16.04 -1.83 -5.26
N GLU A 146 -15.98 -1.74 -3.93
CA GLU A 146 -15.11 -2.57 -3.13
C GLU A 146 -15.49 -4.06 -3.19
N SER A 147 -16.77 -4.37 -2.97
CA SER A 147 -17.26 -5.75 -2.88
C SER A 147 -17.44 -6.42 -4.25
N ALA A 148 -17.78 -5.65 -5.27
CA ALA A 148 -18.09 -6.13 -6.61
C ALA A 148 -16.89 -6.15 -7.56
N ILE A 149 -15.88 -5.31 -7.33
CA ILE A 149 -14.73 -5.14 -8.24
C ILE A 149 -13.41 -5.37 -7.52
N ILE A 150 -13.11 -4.57 -6.49
CA ILE A 150 -11.77 -4.56 -5.87
C ILE A 150 -11.46 -5.90 -5.19
N ARG A 151 -12.33 -6.38 -4.28
CA ARG A 151 -12.11 -7.64 -3.56
C ARG A 151 -12.06 -8.87 -4.49
N PRO A 152 -12.97 -9.02 -5.48
CA PRO A 152 -12.86 -10.11 -6.46
C PRO A 152 -11.57 -10.07 -7.28
N LEU A 153 -11.11 -8.88 -7.70
CA LEU A 153 -9.85 -8.74 -8.43
C LEU A 153 -8.66 -9.21 -7.57
N LEU A 154 -8.57 -8.73 -6.33
CA LEU A 154 -7.48 -9.11 -5.42
C LEU A 154 -7.48 -10.62 -5.12
N ARG A 155 -8.65 -11.23 -4.94
CA ARG A 155 -8.77 -12.69 -4.81
C ARG A 155 -8.27 -13.41 -6.06
N THR A 156 -8.64 -12.93 -7.25
CA THR A 156 -8.14 -13.49 -8.51
C THR A 156 -6.62 -13.37 -8.61
N MET A 157 -6.05 -12.25 -8.17
CA MET A 157 -4.59 -12.07 -8.16
C MET A 157 -3.90 -13.02 -7.18
N GLU A 158 -4.48 -13.28 -6.01
CA GLU A 158 -3.98 -14.25 -5.04
C GLU A 158 -4.08 -15.69 -5.59
N ASP A 159 -5.25 -16.07 -6.13
CA ASP A 159 -5.54 -17.40 -6.66
C ASP A 159 -4.69 -17.75 -7.89
N GLN A 160 -4.39 -16.76 -8.73
CA GLN A 160 -3.62 -16.92 -9.97
C GLN A 160 -2.14 -16.51 -9.82
N VAL A 161 -1.71 -16.12 -8.61
CA VAL A 161 -0.32 -15.75 -8.31
C VAL A 161 0.15 -14.64 -9.27
N LEU A 162 -0.66 -13.57 -9.39
CA LEU A 162 -0.40 -12.47 -10.31
C LEU A 162 0.49 -11.39 -9.68
N ASP A 163 1.31 -10.78 -10.54
CA ASP A 163 2.05 -9.58 -10.19
C ASP A 163 1.09 -8.44 -9.83
N PHE A 164 1.31 -7.81 -8.69
CA PHE A 164 0.44 -6.80 -8.13
C PHE A 164 0.43 -5.55 -9.02
N HIS A 165 1.60 -4.97 -9.29
CA HIS A 165 1.72 -3.72 -10.04
C HIS A 165 1.44 -3.90 -11.54
N GLY A 166 2.01 -4.94 -12.13
CA GLY A 166 1.83 -5.38 -13.51
C GLY A 166 0.39 -5.69 -13.85
N THR A 167 -0.42 -6.23 -12.92
CA THR A 167 -1.86 -6.41 -13.15
C THR A 167 -2.55 -5.05 -13.36
N PHE A 168 -2.39 -4.08 -12.46
CA PHE A 168 -2.99 -2.76 -12.63
C PHE A 168 -2.44 -2.03 -13.87
N ARG A 169 -1.13 -2.14 -14.12
CA ARG A 169 -0.49 -1.58 -15.32
C ARG A 169 -1.07 -2.17 -16.60
N THR A 170 -1.30 -3.48 -16.65
CA THR A 170 -1.91 -4.15 -17.80
C THR A 170 -3.37 -3.74 -17.98
N LEU A 171 -4.13 -3.63 -16.89
CA LEU A 171 -5.52 -3.16 -16.91
C LEU A 171 -5.63 -1.72 -17.45
N SER A 172 -4.67 -0.86 -17.14
CA SER A 172 -4.64 0.54 -17.57
C SER A 172 -4.60 0.73 -19.10
N ARG A 173 -4.16 -0.31 -19.83
CA ARG A 173 -3.97 -0.29 -21.29
C ARG A 173 -5.19 -0.78 -22.08
N GLY A 174 -6.28 -1.13 -21.39
CA GLY A 174 -7.53 -1.54 -22.04
C GLY A 174 -7.52 -2.92 -22.72
N ALA A 175 -6.42 -3.68 -22.61
CA ALA A 175 -6.26 -4.97 -23.30
C ALA A 175 -6.94 -6.16 -22.61
N VAL A 176 -7.50 -5.99 -21.39
CA VAL A 176 -7.83 -7.15 -20.54
C VAL A 176 -9.12 -6.98 -19.73
N VAL A 177 -10.18 -6.47 -20.36
CA VAL A 177 -11.53 -6.73 -19.81
C VAL A 177 -12.04 -8.07 -20.37
N GLU A 178 -11.98 -8.26 -21.69
CA GLU A 178 -12.48 -9.49 -22.34
C GLU A 178 -11.67 -10.75 -22.04
N LYS A 179 -10.34 -10.66 -21.90
CA LYS A 179 -9.47 -11.84 -21.63
C LYS A 179 -9.56 -12.34 -20.20
N LEU A 180 -9.59 -11.44 -19.20
CA LEU A 180 -9.81 -11.82 -17.79
C LEU A 180 -11.23 -12.38 -17.58
N LEU A 181 -12.22 -11.85 -18.31
CA LEU A 181 -13.59 -12.39 -18.34
C LEU A 181 -13.73 -13.71 -19.12
N GLY A 182 -12.82 -13.98 -20.06
CA GLY A 182 -12.86 -15.14 -20.95
C GLY A 182 -12.08 -16.36 -20.46
N ALA A 183 -11.13 -16.18 -19.52
CA ALA A 183 -10.23 -17.23 -19.05
C ALA A 183 -10.86 -18.20 -18.04
N ASN A 184 -12.02 -17.89 -17.45
CA ASN A 184 -12.76 -18.82 -16.60
C ASN A 184 -14.22 -18.92 -17.06
N LYS A 185 -14.50 -19.87 -17.95
CA LYS A 185 -15.87 -20.25 -18.29
C LYS A 185 -16.55 -21.05 -17.17
N ASP A 186 -15.78 -21.52 -16.20
CA ASP A 186 -16.26 -22.28 -15.05
C ASP A 186 -15.93 -21.53 -13.74
N ASP A 187 -17.00 -21.25 -13.00
CA ASP A 187 -17.07 -20.72 -11.63
C ASP A 187 -16.86 -19.21 -11.34
N GLY A 188 -17.91 -18.64 -10.72
CA GLY A 188 -17.88 -17.44 -9.89
C GLY A 188 -18.05 -16.09 -10.61
N PHE A 189 -17.16 -15.76 -11.54
CA PHE A 189 -16.96 -14.36 -11.98
C PHE A 189 -18.14 -13.79 -12.81
N ARG A 190 -18.92 -14.66 -13.47
CA ARG A 190 -20.09 -14.24 -14.27
C ARG A 190 -21.27 -13.72 -13.44
N ARG A 191 -21.47 -14.17 -12.19
CA ARG A 191 -22.73 -13.84 -11.49
C ARG A 191 -22.77 -12.44 -10.88
N THR A 192 -21.61 -11.79 -10.62
CA THR A 192 -21.59 -10.47 -9.95
C THR A 192 -20.62 -9.45 -10.54
N GLY A 193 -19.41 -9.84 -10.95
CA GLY A 193 -18.36 -8.89 -11.40
C GLY A 193 -18.49 -8.41 -12.85
N SER A 194 -18.72 -9.33 -13.80
CA SER A 194 -18.78 -9.01 -15.24
C SER A 194 -19.89 -8.01 -15.60
N ALA A 195 -21.04 -8.11 -14.93
CA ALA A 195 -22.20 -7.27 -15.18
C ALA A 195 -22.07 -5.86 -14.57
N GLY A 196 -21.14 -5.67 -13.63
CA GLY A 196 -20.81 -4.36 -13.04
C GLY A 196 -19.77 -3.61 -13.87
N TRP A 197 -18.73 -4.30 -14.33
CA TRP A 197 -17.62 -3.68 -15.05
C TRP A 197 -17.99 -3.31 -16.50
N GLY A 198 -18.73 -4.18 -17.20
CA GLY A 198 -19.21 -3.91 -18.58
C GLY A 198 -20.27 -2.81 -18.70
N ARG A 199 -20.85 -2.33 -17.58
CA ARG A 199 -21.79 -1.19 -17.53
C ARG A 199 -21.17 0.10 -17.00
N ARG A 200 -19.99 0.03 -16.38
CA ARG A 200 -19.25 1.18 -15.84
C ARG A 200 -18.05 1.41 -16.75
N GLU A 201 -18.32 2.01 -17.92
CA GLU A 201 -17.34 2.20 -18.99
C GLU A 201 -16.00 2.76 -18.48
N VAL A 202 -14.90 2.11 -18.86
CA VAL A 202 -13.56 2.71 -18.92
C VAL A 202 -13.61 3.73 -20.05
N GLY A 203 -14.01 4.97 -19.74
CA GLY A 203 -14.10 6.01 -20.75
C GLY A 203 -12.72 6.45 -21.22
N ARG A 204 -12.59 6.69 -22.53
CA ARG A 204 -11.45 7.42 -23.13
C ARG A 204 -11.76 8.92 -23.09
N ASP A 205 -10.74 9.76 -23.07
CA ASP A 205 -10.90 11.19 -23.36
C ASP A 205 -11.13 11.42 -24.87
N GLU A 206 -11.45 12.66 -25.28
CA GLU A 206 -11.67 13.04 -26.69
C GLU A 206 -10.42 12.84 -27.57
N GLU A 207 -9.25 12.57 -26.96
CA GLU A 207 -7.97 12.30 -27.61
C GLU A 207 -7.60 10.79 -27.65
N GLY A 208 -8.44 9.91 -27.09
CA GLY A 208 -8.24 8.47 -27.12
C GLY A 208 -7.23 7.92 -26.10
N LYS A 209 -6.76 8.73 -25.14
CA LYS A 209 -5.91 8.27 -24.02
C LYS A 209 -6.78 7.66 -22.92
N SER A 210 -6.29 6.60 -22.29
CA SER A 210 -6.91 6.08 -21.08
C SER A 210 -6.55 7.00 -19.90
N GLU A 211 -7.54 7.61 -19.26
CA GLU A 211 -7.38 8.33 -17.98
C GLU A 211 -7.30 7.35 -16.80
N VAL A 212 -6.67 6.20 -16.99
CA VAL A 212 -6.18 5.44 -15.84
C VAL A 212 -4.96 6.23 -15.38
N HIS A 213 -4.95 6.68 -14.12
CA HIS A 213 -3.73 7.25 -13.56
C HIS A 213 -2.63 6.23 -13.84
N SER A 214 -1.61 6.67 -14.57
CA SER A 214 -0.47 5.85 -14.93
C SER A 214 -0.04 5.04 -13.71
N GLU A 215 0.11 3.74 -13.86
CA GLU A 215 0.54 2.88 -12.76
C GLU A 215 2.06 2.91 -12.69
N ALA A 216 2.58 3.03 -11.48
CA ALA A 216 4.01 3.05 -11.25
C ALA A 216 4.57 1.68 -11.60
N VAL A 217 5.67 1.64 -12.35
CA VAL A 217 6.55 0.48 -12.43
C VAL A 217 6.97 0.17 -10.99
N GLY A 218 6.52 -0.97 -10.47
CA GLY A 218 7.04 -1.49 -9.22
C GLY A 218 8.53 -1.70 -9.42
N ALA A 219 9.37 -1.06 -8.61
CA ALA A 219 10.77 -1.45 -8.52
C ALA A 219 10.77 -2.83 -7.82
N GLY A 220 10.65 -3.89 -8.62
CA GLY A 220 10.51 -5.26 -8.16
C GLY A 220 11.68 -5.66 -7.27
N GLY A 221 11.35 -6.37 -6.18
CA GLY A 221 12.31 -6.96 -5.29
C GLY A 221 13.10 -8.10 -5.95
N GLY A 222 14.26 -8.41 -5.38
CA GLY A 222 14.85 -9.75 -5.54
C GLY A 222 16.16 -9.87 -6.31
N HIS A 223 16.98 -8.82 -6.45
CA HIS A 223 18.40 -8.98 -6.79
C HIS A 223 19.30 -8.14 -5.86
N CYS A 224 19.53 -8.56 -4.61
CA CYS A 224 20.79 -8.23 -3.94
C CYS A 224 21.91 -9.11 -4.49
N LYS A 225 22.25 -8.94 -5.76
CA LYS A 225 23.66 -9.04 -6.08
C LYS A 225 24.24 -7.71 -5.63
N VAL A 226 24.88 -7.71 -4.45
CA VAL A 226 25.76 -6.60 -4.08
C VAL A 226 26.77 -6.50 -5.21
N GLU A 227 26.61 -5.48 -6.05
CA GLU A 227 27.48 -5.27 -7.18
C GLU A 227 28.90 -5.07 -6.62
N LYS A 228 29.81 -5.96 -7.00
CA LYS A 228 31.16 -6.00 -6.44
C LYS A 228 32.01 -4.87 -7.03
N ASP A 229 31.63 -4.40 -8.22
CA ASP A 229 32.21 -3.20 -8.82
C ASP A 229 31.43 -1.94 -8.37
N PRO A 230 32.02 -1.08 -7.53
CA PRO A 230 31.34 0.12 -7.03
C PRO A 230 30.89 1.05 -8.17
N ASP A 231 31.57 1.07 -9.32
CA ASP A 231 31.19 1.95 -10.41
C ASP A 231 30.03 1.38 -11.25
N ALA A 232 29.98 0.06 -11.46
CA ALA A 232 28.78 -0.60 -11.97
C ALA A 232 27.58 -0.41 -11.02
N GLY A 233 27.81 -0.54 -9.71
CA GLY A 233 26.76 -0.33 -8.70
C GLY A 233 26.17 1.07 -8.74
N LYS A 234 27.02 2.11 -8.88
CA LYS A 234 26.55 3.50 -9.06
C LYS A 234 25.72 3.68 -10.32
N ARG A 235 26.11 3.06 -11.44
CA ARG A 235 25.36 3.15 -12.71
C ARG A 235 23.97 2.52 -12.59
N VAL A 236 23.89 1.32 -12.02
CA VAL A 236 22.61 0.65 -11.75
C VAL A 236 21.74 1.48 -10.81
N MET A 237 22.31 1.96 -9.71
CA MET A 237 21.59 2.81 -8.75
C MET A 237 21.07 4.10 -9.40
N ALA A 238 21.89 4.76 -10.22
CA ALA A 238 21.48 5.97 -10.94
C ALA A 238 20.31 5.70 -11.91
N LYS A 239 20.34 4.55 -12.62
CA LYS A 239 19.27 4.15 -13.52
C LYS A 239 17.98 3.84 -12.77
N VAL A 240 18.06 3.04 -11.70
CA VAL A 240 16.90 2.74 -10.85
C VAL A 240 16.32 4.00 -10.24
N LEU A 241 17.16 4.93 -9.76
CA LEU A 241 16.70 6.22 -9.23
C LEU A 241 15.98 7.04 -10.31
N GLN A 242 16.51 7.08 -11.54
CA GLN A 242 15.84 7.75 -12.67
C GLN A 242 14.45 7.15 -12.93
N MET A 243 14.35 5.81 -12.95
CA MET A 243 13.08 5.10 -13.15
C MET A 243 12.08 5.41 -12.04
N VAL A 244 12.51 5.40 -10.78
CA VAL A 244 11.66 5.72 -9.62
C VAL A 244 11.23 7.19 -9.59
N CYS A 245 12.04 8.11 -10.15
CA CYS A 245 11.65 9.52 -10.31
C CYS A 245 10.58 9.72 -11.39
N SER A 246 10.46 8.82 -12.36
CA SER A 246 9.44 8.85 -13.42
C SER A 246 8.77 7.48 -13.54
N PRO A 247 8.10 7.00 -12.47
CA PRO A 247 7.70 5.60 -12.36
C PRO A 247 6.56 5.25 -13.33
N PHE A 248 5.97 6.25 -13.98
CA PHE A 248 4.82 6.13 -14.86
C PHE A 248 5.18 5.99 -16.33
N ASP A 249 6.43 6.30 -16.67
CA ASP A 249 6.96 6.19 -18.02
C ASP A 249 7.03 4.72 -18.46
N PRO A 250 6.94 4.45 -19.78
CA PRO A 250 6.96 3.09 -20.31
C PRO A 250 8.38 2.51 -20.35
N TRP A 251 8.94 2.22 -19.18
CA TRP A 251 10.26 1.59 -19.03
C TRP A 251 10.27 0.16 -19.58
N GLY A 252 11.43 -0.33 -20.02
CA GLY A 252 11.60 -1.76 -20.33
C GLY A 252 10.86 -2.25 -21.57
N ALA A 253 10.61 -1.32 -22.51
CA ALA A 253 9.91 -1.60 -23.75
C ALA A 253 8.56 -2.30 -23.49
N GLU A 254 7.84 -1.81 -22.48
CA GLU A 254 6.58 -2.38 -21.99
C GLU A 254 5.48 -2.54 -23.06
N ASP A 255 5.54 -1.76 -24.15
CA ASP A 255 4.60 -1.82 -25.30
C ASP A 255 5.23 -2.46 -26.55
N ASP A 256 6.40 -3.07 -26.40
CA ASP A 256 7.17 -3.63 -27.49
C ASP A 256 7.06 -5.16 -27.51
N SER A 257 6.39 -5.68 -28.54
CA SER A 257 6.23 -7.11 -28.75
C SER A 257 7.43 -7.76 -29.45
N ARG A 258 8.48 -7.00 -29.79
CA ARG A 258 9.67 -7.55 -30.41
C ARG A 258 10.38 -8.52 -29.45
N PRO A 259 11.01 -9.58 -29.98
CA PRO A 259 11.89 -10.44 -29.20
C PRO A 259 13.01 -9.64 -28.51
N ASP A 260 13.48 -10.10 -27.35
CA ASP A 260 14.54 -9.42 -26.60
C ASP A 260 15.83 -9.23 -27.42
N GLU A 261 16.09 -10.11 -28.40
CA GLU A 261 17.23 -9.99 -29.31
C GLU A 261 17.20 -8.73 -30.19
N GLU A 262 16.01 -8.16 -30.42
CA GLU A 262 15.80 -6.94 -31.22
C GLU A 262 15.78 -5.67 -30.37
N LEU A 263 15.79 -5.81 -29.04
CA LEU A 263 15.85 -4.71 -28.09
C LEU A 263 17.29 -4.25 -27.85
N SER A 264 17.45 -2.95 -27.64
CA SER A 264 18.73 -2.40 -27.20
C SER A 264 19.16 -3.02 -25.86
N ALA A 265 20.46 -2.94 -25.56
CA ALA A 265 20.97 -3.44 -24.28
C ALA A 265 20.35 -2.70 -23.08
N GLU A 266 20.01 -1.41 -23.26
CA GLU A 266 19.35 -0.60 -22.23
C GLU A 266 17.90 -1.04 -22.01
N GLU A 267 17.11 -1.20 -23.07
CA GLU A 267 15.71 -1.66 -22.98
C GLU A 267 15.60 -3.05 -22.34
N ARG A 268 16.50 -3.98 -22.67
CA ARG A 268 16.54 -5.30 -22.02
C ARG A 268 16.83 -5.23 -20.53
N GLU A 269 17.76 -4.36 -20.15
CA GLU A 269 18.13 -4.21 -18.75
C GLU A 269 17.02 -3.52 -17.95
N GLU A 270 16.34 -2.54 -18.53
CA GLU A 270 15.12 -1.96 -17.96
C GLU A 270 14.00 -3.00 -17.84
N ARG A 271 13.78 -3.82 -18.88
CA ARG A 271 12.79 -4.91 -18.86
C ARG A 271 13.09 -5.92 -17.74
N ARG A 272 14.37 -6.19 -17.47
CA ARG A 272 14.82 -7.00 -16.34
C ARG A 272 14.50 -6.36 -14.99
N TYR A 273 14.61 -5.03 -14.86
CA TYR A 273 14.26 -4.32 -13.62
C TYR A 273 12.75 -4.26 -13.37
N CYS A 274 11.94 -4.19 -14.44
CA CYS A 274 10.47 -4.11 -14.34
C CYS A 274 9.79 -5.49 -14.25
N GLY A 275 10.50 -6.56 -14.61
CA GLY A 275 9.97 -7.91 -14.63
C GLY A 275 10.03 -8.60 -13.26
N LEU A 276 9.19 -9.62 -13.10
CA LEU A 276 9.33 -10.56 -11.99
C LEU A 276 10.69 -11.29 -12.10
N GLY A 277 11.47 -11.26 -11.02
CA GLY A 277 12.69 -12.04 -10.90
C GLY A 277 12.44 -13.56 -10.93
N ASP A 278 13.49 -14.35 -10.63
CA ASP A 278 13.36 -15.80 -10.56
C ASP A 278 12.24 -16.21 -9.59
N LYS A 279 11.38 -17.17 -9.98
CA LYS A 279 10.28 -17.67 -9.16
C LYS A 279 10.74 -18.20 -7.79
N SER A 280 11.97 -18.70 -7.70
CA SER A 280 12.60 -19.15 -6.45
C SER A 280 12.90 -18.02 -5.46
N MET A 281 12.93 -16.78 -5.95
CA MET A 281 13.22 -15.56 -5.19
C MET A 281 11.95 -14.75 -4.89
N LEU A 282 10.76 -15.23 -5.28
CA LEU A 282 9.50 -14.56 -4.99
C LEU A 282 9.27 -14.53 -3.47
N GLY A 283 9.17 -13.32 -2.93
CA GLY A 283 9.06 -13.06 -1.51
C GLY A 283 10.38 -13.14 -0.73
N PHE A 284 11.51 -13.26 -1.42
CA PHE A 284 12.83 -13.14 -0.83
C PHE A 284 13.26 -11.66 -0.85
N GLN A 285 13.34 -11.02 0.31
CA GLN A 285 13.76 -9.62 0.43
C GLN A 285 15.04 -9.51 1.24
N CYS A 286 15.92 -8.63 0.78
CA CYS A 286 17.19 -8.39 1.44
C CYS A 286 16.93 -7.76 2.80
N SER A 287 17.25 -8.49 3.86
CA SER A 287 17.39 -7.89 5.17
C SER A 287 18.63 -7.00 5.15
N CYS A 288 18.43 -5.69 5.00
CA CYS A 288 19.40 -4.73 5.50
C CYS A 288 19.24 -4.67 7.03
N SER A 289 19.57 -5.77 7.70
CA SER A 289 19.81 -5.75 9.15
C SER A 289 21.16 -5.07 9.36
N SER A 290 21.11 -3.88 9.95
CA SER A 290 22.28 -3.25 10.57
C SER A 290 22.73 -4.05 11.78
#